data_AF-A0A419E4P7-F1
#
_entry.id   AF-A0A419E4P7-F1
#
_cell.length_a   1.000
_cell.length_b   1.000
_cell.length_c   1.000
_cell.angle_alpha   90.00
_cell.angle_beta   90.00
_cell.angle_gamma   90.00
#
_symmetry.space_group_name_H-M   'P 1'
#
loop_
_entity.id
_entity.type
_entity.pdbx_description
1 polymer ?
#
loop_
_entity_poly.entity_id
_entity_poly.type
_entity_poly.pdbx_seq_one_letter_code
_entity_poly.pdbx_strand_id
1 'polypeptide(L)' 'MNDELQKWEYRVQTVGGFFSGVKAEELELLLNEWGEEGWEVVAAHIIENANKINVIAKRPLTRETIRRRSMPQYKY' A
#
# COMPACT_ATOMS: atom_id res chain seq x y z
N MET A 1 -19.36 -12.71 20.28
CA MET A 1 -19.29 -11.31 19.86
C MET A 1 -18.29 -11.24 18.73
N ASN A 2 -18.78 -11.27 17.48
CA ASN A 2 -17.94 -11.26 16.28
C ASN A 2 -17.43 -9.83 16.06
N ASP A 3 -16.25 -9.53 16.55
CA ASP A 3 -15.43 -8.42 16.04
C ASP A 3 -14.92 -8.79 14.63
N GLU A 4 -15.85 -9.02 13.70
CA GLU A 4 -15.59 -8.93 12.25
C GLU A 4 -15.43 -7.44 11.86
N LEU A 5 -14.65 -6.70 12.66
CA LEU A 5 -14.12 -5.40 12.27
C LEU A 5 -13.43 -5.65 10.94
N GLN A 6 -13.95 -5.01 9.90
CA GLN A 6 -13.37 -4.97 8.57
C GLN A 6 -11.95 -4.41 8.72
N LYS A 7 -10.98 -5.30 8.94
CA LYS A 7 -9.59 -4.92 9.18
C LYS A 7 -9.08 -4.34 7.86
N TRP A 8 -8.42 -3.20 7.94
CA TRP A 8 -7.78 -2.58 6.79
C TRP A 8 -6.28 -2.87 6.89
N GLU A 9 -5.69 -3.34 5.80
CA GLU A 9 -4.24 -3.38 5.68
C GLU A 9 -3.80 -2.04 5.12
N TYR A 10 -2.86 -1.38 5.80
CA TYR A 10 -2.30 -0.11 5.34
C TYR A 10 -0.88 -0.35 4.81
N ARG A 11 -0.62 0.11 3.59
CA ARG A 11 0.70 0.11 2.97
C ARG A 11 1.14 1.56 2.78
N VAL A 12 2.35 1.87 3.22
CA VAL A 12 2.96 3.20 3.04
C VAL A 12 4.23 3.02 2.22
N GLN A 13 4.35 3.79 1.14
CA GLN A 13 5.56 3.81 0.33
C GLN A 13 5.97 5.25 0.06
N THR A 14 7.25 5.51 0.31
CA THR A 14 7.88 6.79 -0.01
C THR A 14 8.48 6.70 -1.40
N VAL A 15 8.02 7.55 -2.31
CA VAL A 15 8.52 7.69 -3.68
C VAL A 15 9.30 8.99 -3.78
N GLY A 16 10.49 8.95 -4.38
CA GLY A 16 11.35 10.12 -4.54
C GLY A 16 12.78 9.91 -4.02
N GLY A 17 13.75 10.35 -4.82
CA GLY A 17 15.15 10.36 -4.47
C GLY A 17 15.60 11.72 -3.97
N PHE A 18 16.62 11.74 -3.11
CA PHE A 18 17.24 13.00 -2.65
C PHE A 18 17.89 13.80 -3.81
N PHE A 19 18.20 13.13 -4.93
CA PHE A 19 18.94 13.69 -6.07
C PHE A 19 18.11 13.87 -7.36
N SER A 20 17.06 13.07 -7.55
CA SER A 20 16.07 13.28 -8.61
C SER A 20 14.71 13.35 -7.93
N GLY A 21 14.07 14.50 -7.98
CA GLY A 21 12.76 14.70 -7.36
C GLY A 21 11.72 13.68 -7.85
N VAL A 22 10.52 13.72 -7.29
CA VAL A 22 9.50 12.74 -7.62
C VAL A 22 9.13 12.85 -9.10
N LYS A 23 9.47 11.81 -9.88
CA LYS A 23 9.00 11.69 -11.25
C LYS A 23 7.54 11.27 -11.22
N ALA A 24 6.69 12.07 -11.86
CA ALA A 24 5.27 11.76 -11.97
C ALA A 24 5.01 10.39 -12.62
N GLU A 25 5.84 10.01 -13.60
CA GLU A 25 5.75 8.72 -14.31
C GLU A 25 6.00 7.51 -13.37
N GLU A 26 6.99 7.60 -12.48
CA GLU A 26 7.29 6.54 -11.51
C GLU A 26 6.17 6.42 -10.47
N LEU A 27 5.58 7.55 -10.06
CA LEU A 27 4.43 7.56 -9.18
C LEU A 27 3.20 6.95 -9.85
N GLU A 28 2.92 7.32 -11.10
CA GLU A 28 1.78 6.79 -11.87
C GLU A 28 1.88 5.27 -12.07
N LEU A 29 3.08 4.77 -12.40
CA LEU A 29 3.31 3.33 -12.54
C LEU A 29 3.04 2.57 -11.24
N LEU A 30 3.50 3.12 -10.11
CA LEU A 30 3.30 2.55 -8.78
C LEU A 30 1.82 2.56 -8.36
N LEU A 31 1.10 3.65 -8.67
CA LEU A 31 -0.33 3.74 -8.41
C LEU A 31 -1.13 2.71 -9.24
N ASN A 32 -0.74 2.50 -10.50
CA ASN A 32 -1.35 1.49 -11.36
C ASN A 32 -1.10 0.06 -10.84
N GLU A 33 0.15 -0.27 -10.47
CA GLU A 33 0.50 -1.57 -9.87
C GLU A 33 -0.31 -1.82 -8.58
N TRP A 34 -0.45 -0.81 -7.74
CA TRP A 34 -1.28 -0.88 -6.53
C TRP A 34 -2.76 -1.09 -6.84
N GLY A 35 -3.28 -0.42 -7.87
CA GLY A 35 -4.63 -0.65 -8.36
C GLY A 35 -4.86 -2.10 -8.81
N GLU A 36 -3.91 -2.69 -9.53
CA GLU A 36 -3.95 -4.10 -9.96
C GLU A 36 -3.89 -5.09 -8.78
N GLU A 37 -3.06 -4.78 -7.77
CA GLU A 37 -2.98 -5.56 -6.53
C GLU A 37 -4.24 -5.43 -5.64
N GLY A 38 -5.13 -4.47 -5.94
CA GLY A 38 -6.35 -4.18 -5.20
C GLY A 38 -6.14 -3.28 -3.97
N TRP A 39 -5.10 -2.46 -3.98
CA TRP A 39 -4.88 -1.41 -2.99
C TRP A 39 -5.58 -0.11 -3.41
N GLU A 40 -6.27 0.51 -2.47
CA GLU A 40 -6.90 1.82 -2.65
C GLU A 40 -6.04 2.90 -2.03
N VAL A 41 -5.59 3.87 -2.83
CA VAL A 41 -4.81 5.00 -2.33
C VAL A 41 -5.72 5.97 -1.59
N VAL A 42 -5.39 6.25 -0.34
CA VAL A 42 -6.19 7.07 0.57
C VAL A 42 -5.61 8.47 0.72
N ALA A 43 -4.28 8.56 0.73
CA ALA A 43 -3.59 9.82 0.92
C ALA A 43 -2.22 9.81 0.22
N ALA A 44 -1.85 10.95 -0.33
CA ALA A 44 -0.49 11.23 -0.78
C ALA A 44 -0.01 12.51 -0.09
N HIS A 45 1.09 12.42 0.64
CA HIS A 45 1.70 13.54 1.35
C HIS A 45 3.02 13.91 0.68
N ILE A 46 3.10 15.14 0.20
CA ILE A 46 4.33 15.69 -0.34
C ILE A 46 5.19 16.17 0.83
N ILE A 47 6.42 15.66 0.90
CA ILE A 47 7.45 16.14 1.83
C ILE A 47 8.24 17.22 1.09
N GLU A 48 7.76 18.46 1.22
CA GLU A 48 8.30 19.65 0.52
C GLU A 48 9.80 19.87 0.80
N ASN A 49 10.28 19.46 1.99
CA ASN A 49 11.70 19.60 2.36
C ASN A 49 12.62 18.48 1.83
N ALA A 50 12.08 17.43 1.20
CA ALA A 50 12.86 16.26 0.79
C ALA A 50 12.65 15.84 -0.67
N ASN A 51 11.83 16.56 -1.44
CA ASN A 51 11.40 16.15 -2.79
C ASN A 51 10.87 14.70 -2.84
N LYS A 52 10.13 14.31 -1.81
CA LYS A 52 9.56 12.96 -1.65
C LYS A 52 8.05 13.02 -1.52
N ILE A 53 7.36 11.99 -1.97
CA ILE A 53 5.93 11.80 -1.77
C ILE A 53 5.72 10.51 -0.99
N ASN A 54 5.02 10.60 0.13
CA ASN A 54 4.53 9.46 0.87
C ASN A 54 3.14 9.11 0.37
N VAL A 55 2.99 7.94 -0.25
CA VAL A 55 1.69 7.42 -0.66
C VAL A 55 1.23 6.40 0.37
N ILE A 56 0.00 6.58 0.85
CA ILE A 56 -0.68 5.71 1.79
C ILE A 56 -1.82 5.04 1.04
N ALA A 57 -1.77 3.71 0.97
CA ALA A 57 -2.84 2.89 0.45
C ALA A 57 -3.42 1.99 1.54
N LYS A 58 -4.69 1.64 1.38
CA LYS A 58 -5.39 0.69 2.22
C LYS A 58 -6.01 -0.41 1.36
N ARG A 59 -6.14 -1.61 1.91
CA ARG A 59 -6.86 -2.71 1.27
C ARG A 59 -7.80 -3.36 2.28
N PRO A 60 -9.04 -3.73 1.90
CA PRO A 60 -9.93 -4.48 2.78
C PRO A 60 -9.36 -5.88 3.03
N LEU A 61 -9.15 -6.24 4.30
CA LEU A 61 -8.71 -7.57 4.70
C LEU A 61 -9.94 -8.49 4.77
N THR A 62 -10.35 -9.01 3.62
CA THR A 62 -11.46 -9.97 3.53
C THR A 62 -11.12 -11.25 4.30
N ARG A 63 -12.15 -11.95 4.81
CA ARG A 63 -11.99 -13.23 5.55
C ARG A 63 -11.13 -14.26 4.81
N GLU A 64 -11.16 -14.24 3.48
CA GLU A 64 -10.34 -15.13 2.63
C GLU A 64 -8.83 -14.84 2.75
N THR A 65 -8.44 -13.57 2.82
CA THR A 65 -7.04 -13.12 2.96
C THR A 65 -6.50 -13.47 4.35
N ILE A 66 -7.32 -13.29 5.40
CA ILE A 66 -7.00 -13.72 6.77
C ILE A 66 -6.78 -15.23 6.81
N ARG A 67 -7.67 -16.01 6.18
CA ARG A 67 -7.61 -17.47 6.15
C ARG A 67 -6.36 -17.99 5.41
N ARG A 68 -5.96 -17.34 4.31
CA ARG A 68 -4.69 -17.65 3.62
C ARG A 68 -3.47 -17.40 4.52
N ARG A 69 -3.47 -16.33 5.31
CA ARG A 69 -2.36 -15.99 6.22
C ARG A 69 -2.30 -16.92 7.44
N SER A 70 -3.44 -17.40 7.92
CA SER A 70 -3.52 -18.34 9.04
C SER A 70 -3.27 -19.79 8.66
N MET A 71 -3.20 -20.12 7.36
CA MET A 71 -2.79 -21.46 6.94
C MET A 71 -1.27 -21.57 7.13
N PRO A 72 -0.79 -22.55 7.93
CA PRO A 72 0.64 -22.81 8.01
C PRO A 72 1.14 -23.15 6.60
N GLN A 73 2.03 -22.32 6.08
CA GLN A 73 2.78 -22.65 4.88
C GLN A 73 3.64 -23.85 5.25
N TYR A 74 3.22 -25.04 4.80
CA TYR A 74 4.04 -26.24 4.91
C TYR A 74 5.30 -25.98 4.06
N LYS A 75 6.39 -25.58 4.73
CA LYS A 75 7.72 -25.61 4.14
C LYS A 75 8.06 -27.09 3.92
N TYR A 76 8.03 -27.52 2.66
CA TYR A 76 8.71 -28.74 2.23
C TYR A 76 10.17 -28.42 1.94
#